data_AF-A0A351T461-F1
#
_entry.id   AF-A0A351T461-F1
#
_cell.length_a   1.000
_cell.length_b   1.000
_cell.length_c   1.000
_cell.angle_alpha   90.00
_cell.angle_beta   90.00
_cell.angle_gamma   90.00
#
_symmetry.space_group_name_H-M   'P 1'
#
loop_
_entity.id
_entity.type
_entity.pdbx_description
1 polymer ?
#
loop_
_entity_poly.entity_id
_entity_poly.type
_entity_poly.pdbx_seq_one_letter_code
_entity_poly.pdbx_strand_id
1 'polypeptide(L)'
;MAETRIYQISAEEAGLRLDRWFHRHFPDVGHGPLEKLLRTGQIRVDGGRVKSGFRLDTGHQVRVPPAVVNAIPSERTNRRQEHKVRDEDRDMLRQAVLHIDESLIVVNKPFGLAVQGGSRTERHLDGMLDALRFGKPERPRLVHRLDRDTSGVLLLGRTARATASLARSFQGRTAKKTYWALCLGVPR
;
A
#
# COMPACT_ATOMS: atom_id res chain seq x y z
N MET A 1 -3.89 32.96 15.47
CA MET A 1 -3.52 32.46 14.13
C MET A 1 -2.88 31.10 14.33
N ALA A 2 -3.34 30.04 13.67
CA ALA A 2 -2.76 28.72 13.88
C ALA A 2 -1.35 28.67 13.24
N GLU A 3 -0.33 28.26 14.00
CA GLU A 3 1.07 28.36 13.58
C GLU A 3 1.54 27.12 12.81
N THR A 4 2.36 27.36 11.78
CA THR A 4 3.05 26.30 11.03
C THR A 4 4.14 25.71 11.92
N ARG A 5 4.27 24.38 11.98
CA ARG A 5 5.39 23.72 12.67
C ARG A 5 6.45 23.24 11.70
N ILE A 6 7.70 23.31 12.13
CA ILE A 6 8.86 22.77 11.41
C ILE A 6 9.41 21.61 12.22
N TYR A 7 9.56 20.45 11.59
CA TYR A 7 10.13 19.25 12.18
C TYR A 7 11.50 19.00 11.58
N GLN A 8 12.52 18.84 12.42
CA GLN A 8 13.86 18.50 11.98
C GLN A 8 14.04 16.98 11.99
N ILE A 9 14.52 16.43 10.87
CA ILE A 9 14.70 14.98 10.72
C ILE A 9 15.91 14.51 11.52
N SER A 10 15.70 13.52 12.39
CA SER A 10 16.77 12.90 13.17
C SER A 10 17.53 11.84 12.35
N ALA A 11 18.67 11.40 12.86
CA ALA A 11 19.46 10.34 12.22
C ALA A 11 18.70 9.00 12.13
N GLU A 12 17.77 8.73 13.06
CA GLU A 12 16.95 7.52 13.05
C GLU A 12 15.86 7.53 11.97
N GLU A 13 15.51 8.73 11.49
CA GLU A 13 14.48 8.95 10.49
C GLU A 13 15.04 9.18 9.09
N ALA A 14 16.36 9.31 8.98
CA ALA A 14 17.07 9.40 7.71
C ALA A 14 16.81 8.15 6.84
N GLY A 15 16.71 8.36 5.54
CA GLY A 15 16.35 7.36 4.54
C GLY A 15 14.86 7.02 4.46
N LEU A 16 14.02 7.49 5.39
CA LEU A 16 12.57 7.32 5.29
C LEU A 16 12.02 8.13 4.11
N ARG A 17 11.02 7.55 3.42
CA ARG A 17 10.22 8.34 2.49
C ARG A 17 9.32 9.29 3.28
N LEU A 18 9.11 10.48 2.73
CA LEU A 18 8.29 11.52 3.35
C LEU A 18 6.87 11.02 3.65
N ASP A 19 6.25 10.25 2.76
CA ASP A 19 4.94 9.65 3.02
C ASP A 19 4.90 8.74 4.25
N ARG A 20 5.93 7.91 4.43
CA ARG A 20 6.06 7.02 5.59
C ARG A 20 6.35 7.78 6.87
N TRP A 21 7.25 8.76 6.80
CA TRP A 21 7.53 9.64 7.92
C TRP A 21 6.27 10.38 8.35
N PHE A 22 5.54 10.96 7.39
CA PHE A 22 4.32 11.70 7.66
C PHE A 22 3.23 10.82 8.27
N HIS A 23 3.05 9.60 7.77
CA HIS A 23 2.07 8.67 8.34
C HIS A 23 2.46 8.19 9.75
N ARG A 24 3.75 8.17 10.09
CA ARG A 24 4.23 7.83 11.44
C ARG A 24 3.91 8.93 12.45
N HIS A 25 4.10 10.19 12.06
CA HIS A 25 3.90 11.36 12.93
C HIS A 25 2.47 11.89 12.94
N PHE A 26 1.77 11.76 11.82
CA PHE A 26 0.39 12.23 11.61
C PHE A 26 -0.45 11.09 11.03
N PRO A 27 -0.73 10.03 11.81
CA PRO A 27 -1.46 8.85 11.33
C PRO A 27 -2.85 9.18 10.79
N ASP A 28 -3.43 10.30 11.22
CA ASP A 28 -4.75 10.76 10.78
C ASP A 28 -4.79 11.32 9.36
N VAL A 29 -3.63 11.69 8.81
CA VAL A 29 -3.53 12.22 7.45
C VAL A 29 -3.35 11.06 6.48
N GLY A 30 -4.44 10.71 5.80
CA GLY A 30 -4.42 9.75 4.70
C GLY A 30 -3.60 10.22 3.49
N HIS A 31 -3.31 9.29 2.59
CA HIS A 31 -2.47 9.55 1.40
C HIS A 31 -3.03 10.66 0.49
N GLY A 32 -4.34 10.69 0.23
CA GLY A 32 -4.97 11.72 -0.63
C GLY A 32 -4.82 13.14 -0.08
N PRO A 33 -5.20 13.40 1.19
CA PRO A 33 -4.93 14.67 1.87
C PRO A 33 -3.46 15.07 1.85
N LEU A 34 -2.53 14.14 2.13
CA LEU A 34 -1.09 14.40 2.08
C LEU A 34 -0.65 14.85 0.67
N GLU A 35 -1.04 14.12 -0.38
CA GLU A 35 -0.74 14.46 -1.77
C GLU A 35 -1.29 15.85 -2.13
N LYS A 36 -2.51 16.20 -1.67
CA LYS A 36 -3.08 17.54 -1.87
C LYS A 36 -2.20 18.61 -1.22
N LEU A 37 -1.76 18.41 0.02
CA LEU A 37 -0.94 19.37 0.78
C LEU A 37 0.47 19.55 0.20
N LEU A 38 1.07 18.47 -0.31
CA LEU A 38 2.34 18.52 -1.03
C LEU A 38 2.19 19.27 -2.36
N ARG A 39 1.14 18.96 -3.13
CA ARG A 39 0.86 19.60 -4.43
C ARG A 39 0.58 21.10 -4.29
N THR A 40 -0.16 21.52 -3.27
CA THR A 40 -0.42 22.95 -3.00
C THR A 40 0.79 23.65 -2.37
N GLY A 41 1.81 22.90 -1.95
CA GLY A 41 3.03 23.41 -1.33
C GLY A 41 2.82 23.91 0.11
N GLN A 42 1.79 23.40 0.78
CA GLN A 42 1.56 23.64 2.22
C GLN A 42 2.52 22.81 3.08
N ILE A 43 2.91 21.62 2.59
CA ILE A 43 4.03 20.85 3.13
C ILE A 43 5.25 21.08 2.25
N ARG A 44 6.40 21.32 2.87
CA ARG A 44 7.68 21.57 2.19
C ARG A 44 8.83 20.92 2.96
N VAL A 45 9.90 20.60 2.24
CA VAL A 45 11.17 20.18 2.84
C VAL A 45 12.22 21.23 2.48
N ASP A 46 12.87 21.80 3.49
CA ASP A 46 13.86 22.90 3.35
C ASP A 46 13.34 24.06 2.49
N GLY A 47 12.06 24.38 2.63
CA GLY A 47 11.40 25.44 1.88
C GLY A 47 10.99 25.09 0.45
N GLY A 48 11.39 23.92 -0.07
CA GLY A 48 11.07 23.40 -1.40
C GLY A 48 9.82 22.51 -1.47
N ARG A 49 9.17 22.46 -2.64
CA ARG A 49 8.10 21.49 -2.92
C ARG A 49 8.70 20.14 -3.26
N VAL A 50 8.19 19.08 -2.64
CA VAL A 50 8.66 17.70 -2.86
C VAL A 50 7.49 16.75 -3.11
N LYS A 51 7.77 15.59 -3.70
CA LYS A 51 6.80 14.51 -3.88
C LYS A 51 6.74 13.63 -2.62
N SER A 52 5.65 12.91 -2.42
CA SER A 52 5.44 11.98 -1.30
C SER A 52 6.55 10.91 -1.17
N GLY A 53 7.12 10.46 -2.29
CA GLY A 53 8.22 9.51 -2.31
C GLY A 53 9.61 10.08 -2.03
N PHE A 54 9.75 11.38 -1.73
CA PHE A 54 11.02 12.01 -1.40
C PHE A 54 11.67 11.33 -0.19
N ARG A 55 12.97 11.01 -0.26
CA ARG A 55 13.70 10.43 0.88
C ARG A 55 14.29 11.54 1.73
N LEU A 56 14.05 11.45 3.02
CA LEU A 56 14.52 12.39 4.02
C LEU A 56 15.95 12.04 4.43
N ASP A 57 16.76 13.06 4.69
CA ASP A 57 18.10 12.94 5.25
C ASP A 57 18.15 13.67 6.59
N THR A 58 19.11 13.32 7.42
CA THR A 58 19.33 13.95 8.73
C THR A 58 19.48 15.47 8.55
N GLY A 59 18.75 16.23 9.35
CA GLY A 59 18.81 17.70 9.35
C GLY A 59 17.84 18.38 8.38
N HIS A 60 17.20 17.65 7.46
CA HIS A 60 16.09 18.20 6.67
C HIS A 60 15.00 18.79 7.56
N GLN A 61 14.39 19.89 7.12
CA GLN A 61 13.32 20.56 7.83
C GLN A 61 11.98 20.37 7.10
N VAL A 62 11.07 19.61 7.70
CA VAL A 62 9.72 19.39 7.17
C VAL A 62 8.77 20.43 7.75
N ARG A 63 8.31 21.34 6.89
CA ARG A 63 7.26 22.32 7.21
C ARG A 63 5.89 21.65 7.13
N VAL A 64 5.13 21.68 8.22
CA VAL A 64 3.78 21.09 8.32
C VAL A 64 2.75 22.19 8.65
N PRO A 65 1.64 22.29 7.89
CA PRO A 65 0.66 23.34 8.09
C PRO A 65 -0.17 23.12 9.37
N PRO A 66 -0.72 24.20 9.97
CA PRO A 66 -1.46 24.11 11.23
C PRO A 66 -2.69 23.20 11.15
N ALA A 67 -3.32 23.12 9.98
CA ALA A 67 -4.48 22.25 9.74
C ALA A 67 -4.18 20.76 9.97
N VAL A 68 -2.93 20.34 9.86
CA VAL A 68 -2.50 18.96 10.18
C VAL A 68 -2.11 18.84 11.64
N VAL A 69 -1.33 19.79 12.14
CA VAL A 69 -0.83 19.79 13.52
C VAL A 69 -1.96 19.83 14.55
N ASN A 70 -3.01 20.61 14.25
CA ASN A 70 -4.16 20.81 15.12
C ASN A 70 -5.35 19.93 14.73
N ALA A 71 -5.16 18.98 13.80
CA ALA A 71 -6.19 18.00 13.53
C ALA A 71 -6.44 17.22 14.83
N ILE A 72 -7.63 17.36 15.40
CA ILE A 72 -8.06 16.52 16.52
C ILE A 72 -8.03 15.08 16.00
N PRO A 73 -7.40 14.13 16.71
CA PRO A 73 -7.40 12.73 16.33
C PRO A 73 -8.85 12.29 16.14
N SER A 74 -9.28 12.13 14.90
CA SER A 74 -10.63 11.67 14.64
C SER A 74 -10.65 10.18 14.95
N GLU A 75 -11.56 9.71 15.82
CA GLU A 75 -11.78 8.26 16.07
C GLU A 75 -11.98 7.44 14.78
N ARG A 76 -12.20 8.11 13.64
CA ARG A 76 -12.31 7.54 12.30
C ARG A 76 -11.03 6.90 11.78
N THR A 77 -9.84 7.23 12.29
CA THR A 77 -8.56 6.73 11.74
C THR A 77 -8.13 5.38 12.29
N ASN A 78 -8.63 5.00 13.46
CA ASN A 78 -8.54 3.62 13.97
C ASN A 78 -9.64 2.70 13.47
N ARG A 79 -10.67 3.22 12.80
CA ARG A 79 -11.38 2.43 11.80
C ARG A 79 -10.55 2.41 10.52
N ARG A 80 -9.42 1.68 10.54
CA ARG A 80 -9.31 0.65 9.49
C ARG A 80 -10.60 -0.11 9.66
N GLN A 81 -11.63 0.28 8.90
CA GLN A 81 -12.89 -0.42 8.94
C GLN A 81 -12.45 -1.85 8.72
N GLU A 82 -12.59 -2.67 9.76
CA GLU A 82 -12.77 -4.09 9.60
C GLU A 82 -14.02 -4.16 8.73
N HIS A 83 -13.85 -3.90 7.43
CA HIS A 83 -14.81 -4.22 6.42
C HIS A 83 -14.83 -5.72 6.57
N LYS A 84 -15.79 -6.18 7.37
CA LYS A 84 -16.04 -7.59 7.56
C LYS A 84 -16.19 -8.11 6.15
N VAL A 85 -15.16 -8.82 5.69
CA VAL A 85 -15.11 -9.31 4.32
C VAL A 85 -16.38 -10.10 4.13
N ARG A 86 -17.20 -9.71 3.14
CA ARG A 86 -18.48 -10.36 2.87
C ARG A 86 -18.22 -11.85 2.72
N ASP A 87 -19.14 -12.68 3.21
CA ASP A 87 -18.92 -14.13 3.20
C ASP A 87 -18.74 -14.66 1.77
N GLU A 88 -19.47 -14.11 0.80
CA GLU A 88 -19.28 -14.37 -0.64
C GLU A 88 -17.86 -14.06 -1.13
N ASP A 89 -17.29 -12.92 -0.71
CA ASP A 89 -15.93 -12.51 -1.09
C ASP A 89 -14.87 -13.41 -0.44
N ARG A 90 -15.10 -13.82 0.81
CA ARG A 90 -14.25 -14.75 1.53
C ARG A 90 -14.23 -16.11 0.84
N ASP A 91 -15.41 -16.63 0.48
CA ASP A 91 -15.55 -17.93 -0.15
C ASP A 91 -14.93 -17.93 -1.55
N MET A 92 -15.21 -16.89 -2.36
CA MET A 92 -14.55 -16.68 -3.66
C MET A 92 -13.02 -16.68 -3.53
N LEU A 93 -12.46 -15.92 -2.57
CA LEU A 93 -11.00 -15.86 -2.39
C LEU A 93 -10.41 -17.18 -1.92
N ARG A 94 -11.11 -17.92 -1.05
CA ARG A 94 -10.65 -19.23 -0.56
C ARG A 94 -10.68 -20.28 -1.66
N GLN A 95 -11.72 -20.28 -2.49
CA GLN A 95 -11.82 -21.16 -3.67
C GLN A 95 -10.76 -20.82 -4.73
N ALA A 96 -10.33 -19.55 -4.79
CA ALA A 96 -9.26 -19.12 -5.69
C ALA A 96 -7.84 -19.49 -5.22
N VAL A 97 -7.65 -20.06 -4.03
CA VAL A 97 -6.33 -20.48 -3.56
C VAL A 97 -5.83 -21.67 -4.37
N LEU A 98 -4.70 -21.48 -5.05
CA LEU A 98 -4.00 -22.53 -5.79
C LEU A 98 -3.01 -23.29 -4.92
N HIS A 99 -2.38 -22.59 -3.96
CA HIS A 99 -1.39 -23.16 -3.05
C HIS A 99 -1.30 -22.36 -1.76
N ILE A 100 -1.04 -23.03 -0.65
CA ILE A 100 -0.77 -22.41 0.65
C ILE A 100 0.27 -23.22 1.41
N ASP A 101 1.28 -22.53 1.91
CA ASP A 101 2.28 -23.09 2.82
C ASP A 101 2.57 -22.10 3.95
N GLU A 102 3.57 -22.37 4.79
CA GLU A 102 3.93 -21.49 5.90
C GLU A 102 4.36 -20.08 5.48
N SER A 103 4.94 -19.94 4.30
CA SER A 103 5.62 -18.73 3.81
C SER A 103 4.74 -17.89 2.88
N LEU A 104 3.92 -18.51 2.03
CA LEU A 104 3.16 -17.81 0.99
C LEU A 104 1.79 -18.43 0.71
N ILE A 105 0.96 -17.66 0.01
CA ILE A 105 -0.30 -18.10 -0.60
C ILE A 105 -0.23 -17.74 -2.08
N VAL A 106 -0.64 -18.66 -2.93
CA VAL A 106 -0.83 -18.44 -4.36
C VAL A 106 -2.33 -18.43 -4.63
N VAL A 107 -2.83 -17.37 -5.26
CA VAL A 107 -4.24 -17.25 -5.63
C VAL A 107 -4.38 -17.08 -7.14
N ASN A 108 -5.43 -17.66 -7.71
CA ASN A 108 -5.90 -17.36 -9.06
C ASN A 108 -6.81 -16.12 -9.00
N LYS A 109 -6.24 -14.93 -9.19
CA LYS A 109 -7.01 -13.68 -9.16
C LYS A 109 -8.03 -13.69 -10.30
N PRO A 110 -9.33 -13.49 -10.02
CA PRO A 110 -10.33 -13.41 -11.08
C PRO A 110 -10.16 -12.12 -11.92
N PHE A 111 -10.69 -12.18 -13.14
CA PHE A 111 -10.86 -11.01 -14.00
C PHE A 111 -11.79 -9.97 -13.33
N GLY A 112 -11.57 -8.68 -13.60
CA GLY A 112 -12.40 -7.59 -13.10
C GLY A 112 -12.15 -7.22 -11.62
N LEU A 113 -11.37 -8.02 -10.87
CA LEU A 113 -11.01 -7.72 -9.49
C LEU A 113 -9.69 -6.94 -9.42
N ALA A 114 -9.74 -5.71 -8.89
CA ALA A 114 -8.56 -4.91 -8.65
C ALA A 114 -7.70 -5.49 -7.50
N VAL A 115 -6.38 -5.46 -7.65
CA VAL A 115 -5.47 -5.90 -6.59
C VAL A 115 -5.45 -4.92 -5.42
N GLN A 116 -5.34 -3.62 -5.71
CA GLN A 116 -5.32 -2.54 -4.72
C GLN A 116 -6.47 -1.57 -4.96
N GLY A 117 -6.90 -0.91 -3.88
CA GLY A 117 -7.99 0.04 -3.89
C GLY A 117 -7.56 1.39 -4.46
N GLY A 118 -8.53 2.28 -4.59
CA GLY A 118 -8.36 3.66 -5.02
C GLY A 118 -9.61 4.46 -4.68
N SER A 119 -9.64 5.75 -5.00
CA SER A 119 -10.72 6.67 -4.60
C SER A 119 -12.13 6.25 -5.03
N ARG A 120 -12.27 5.29 -5.95
CA ARG A 120 -13.55 4.74 -6.45
C ARG A 120 -13.57 3.21 -6.47
N THR A 121 -12.69 2.56 -5.72
CA THR A 121 -12.56 1.09 -5.73
C THR A 121 -12.57 0.58 -4.30
N GLU A 122 -13.77 0.29 -3.80
CA GLU A 122 -14.01 -0.22 -2.45
C GLU A 122 -13.83 -1.74 -2.38
N ARG A 123 -14.27 -2.47 -3.41
CA ARG A 123 -14.05 -3.93 -3.53
C ARG A 123 -12.75 -4.24 -4.26
N HIS A 124 -11.76 -4.76 -3.55
CA HIS A 124 -10.41 -5.01 -4.04
C HIS A 124 -9.70 -6.06 -3.18
N LEU A 125 -8.73 -6.78 -3.77
CA LEU A 125 -8.09 -7.92 -3.12
C LEU A 125 -7.36 -7.54 -1.83
N ASP A 126 -6.61 -6.43 -1.79
CA ASP A 126 -5.90 -5.94 -0.60
C ASP A 126 -6.81 -5.70 0.61
N GLY A 127 -8.02 -5.19 0.36
CA GLY A 127 -9.04 -4.96 1.38
C GLY A 127 -9.67 -6.26 1.91
N MET A 128 -9.52 -7.37 1.18
CA MET A 128 -10.12 -8.66 1.51
C MET A 128 -9.09 -9.70 2.00
N LEU A 129 -7.80 -9.35 2.10
CA LEU A 129 -6.72 -10.28 2.48
C LEU A 129 -6.89 -10.91 3.87
N ASP A 130 -7.66 -10.28 4.75
CA ASP A 130 -8.01 -10.83 6.06
C ASP A 130 -8.80 -12.15 5.96
N ALA A 131 -9.49 -12.41 4.84
CA ALA A 131 -10.12 -13.70 4.54
C ALA A 131 -9.11 -14.85 4.38
N LEU A 132 -7.86 -14.53 4.08
CA LEU A 132 -6.77 -15.46 3.75
C LEU A 132 -5.73 -15.58 4.88
N ARG A 133 -6.08 -15.26 6.13
CA ARG A 133 -5.19 -15.46 7.29
C ARG A 133 -4.86 -16.92 7.56
N PHE A 134 -5.85 -17.81 7.38
CA PHE A 134 -5.74 -19.25 7.67
C PHE A 134 -5.09 -19.51 9.04
N GLY A 135 -5.66 -18.92 10.09
CA GLY A 135 -5.21 -19.09 11.48
C GLY A 135 -4.00 -18.26 11.91
N LYS A 136 -3.33 -17.52 11.01
CA LYS A 136 -2.20 -16.65 11.38
C LYS A 136 -2.63 -15.30 11.98
N PRO A 137 -1.85 -14.76 12.95
CA PRO A 137 -2.14 -13.46 13.57
C PRO A 137 -1.92 -12.30 12.60
N GLU A 138 -1.03 -12.46 11.62
CA GLU A 138 -0.82 -11.50 10.55
C GLU A 138 -1.61 -11.89 9.30
N ARG A 139 -2.23 -10.87 8.66
CA ARG A 139 -2.80 -11.04 7.32
C ARG A 139 -1.68 -11.18 6.29
N PRO A 140 -1.91 -11.95 5.21
CA PRO A 140 -0.97 -12.00 4.09
C PRO A 140 -0.79 -10.61 3.45
N ARG A 141 0.35 -10.41 2.77
CA ARG A 141 0.76 -9.13 2.19
C ARG A 141 1.01 -9.27 0.69
N LEU A 142 0.61 -8.26 -0.07
CA LEU A 142 0.91 -8.15 -1.49
C LEU A 142 2.43 -8.02 -1.73
N VAL A 143 2.94 -8.70 -2.75
CA VAL A 143 4.34 -8.60 -3.19
C VAL A 143 4.47 -8.14 -4.65
N HIS A 144 3.37 -8.21 -5.41
CA HIS A 144 3.23 -7.69 -6.76
C HIS A 144 1.77 -7.40 -7.07
N ARG A 145 1.48 -6.88 -8.27
CA ARG A 145 0.13 -6.60 -8.72
C ARG A 145 -0.10 -7.14 -10.14
N LEU A 146 -1.34 -7.51 -10.38
CA LEU A 146 -1.93 -7.70 -11.69
C LEU A 146 -2.92 -6.56 -11.93
N ASP A 147 -3.15 -6.21 -13.18
CA ASP A 147 -4.18 -5.22 -13.51
C ASP A 147 -5.57 -5.77 -13.21
N ARG A 148 -6.55 -4.88 -13.07
CA ARG A 148 -7.94 -5.25 -12.75
C ARG A 148 -8.47 -6.28 -13.73
N ASP A 149 -8.20 -6.04 -15.00
CA ASP A 149 -8.75 -6.81 -16.13
C ASP A 149 -7.78 -7.94 -16.57
N THR A 150 -6.75 -8.22 -15.77
CA THR A 150 -5.86 -9.38 -15.94
C THR A 150 -6.19 -10.43 -14.89
N SER A 151 -6.57 -11.65 -15.29
CA SER A 151 -6.69 -12.79 -14.39
C SER A 151 -5.37 -13.54 -14.23
N GLY A 152 -5.30 -14.43 -13.24
CA GLY A 152 -4.22 -15.40 -13.12
C GLY A 152 -3.46 -15.32 -11.80
N VAL A 153 -2.23 -15.86 -11.81
CA VAL A 153 -1.47 -16.18 -10.61
C VAL A 153 -0.96 -14.93 -9.88
N LEU A 154 -1.42 -14.74 -8.64
CA LEU A 154 -0.96 -13.70 -7.72
C LEU A 154 -0.34 -14.36 -6.48
N LEU A 155 0.82 -13.84 -6.04
CA LEU A 155 1.53 -14.35 -4.86
C LEU A 155 1.32 -13.39 -3.69
N LEU A 156 1.11 -13.96 -2.51
CA LEU A 156 0.96 -13.24 -1.25
C LEU A 156 1.97 -13.80 -0.24
N GLY A 157 2.69 -12.92 0.45
CA GLY A 157 3.59 -13.35 1.53
C GLY A 157 2.83 -13.50 2.85
N ARG A 158 3.01 -14.62 3.57
CA ARG A 158 2.43 -14.87 4.90
C ARG A 158 3.34 -14.47 6.05
N THR A 159 4.61 -14.20 5.78
CA THR A 159 5.62 -13.76 6.76
C THR A 159 6.37 -12.56 6.24
N ALA A 160 6.86 -11.69 7.13
CA ALA A 160 7.64 -10.51 6.74
C ALA A 160 8.87 -10.89 5.90
N ARG A 161 9.57 -11.99 6.27
CA ARG A 161 10.72 -12.52 5.53
C ARG A 161 10.34 -12.95 4.11
N ALA A 162 9.26 -13.73 3.96
CA ALA A 162 8.80 -14.18 2.65
C ALA A 162 8.33 -13.00 1.78
N THR A 163 7.56 -12.07 2.34
CA THR A 163 7.13 -10.85 1.66
C THR A 163 8.33 -10.05 1.14
N ALA A 164 9.35 -9.83 1.96
CA ALA A 164 10.55 -9.08 1.55
C ALA A 164 11.36 -9.82 0.47
N SER A 165 11.48 -11.15 0.56
CA SER A 165 12.16 -11.96 -0.44
C SER A 165 11.45 -11.93 -1.80
N LEU A 166 10.14 -12.18 -1.79
CA LEU A 166 9.30 -12.15 -2.99
C LEU A 166 9.32 -10.75 -3.63
N ALA A 167 9.09 -9.69 -2.84
CA ALA A 167 9.09 -8.32 -3.35
C ALA A 167 10.43 -7.97 -4.02
N ARG A 168 11.58 -8.38 -3.45
CA ARG A 168 12.88 -8.22 -4.09
C ARG A 168 13.00 -8.98 -5.42
N SER A 169 12.45 -10.19 -5.51
CA SER A 169 12.47 -10.95 -6.76
C SER A 169 11.64 -10.30 -7.88
N PHE A 170 10.47 -9.76 -7.54
CA PHE A 170 9.66 -8.98 -8.49
C PHE A 170 10.34 -7.67 -8.89
N GLN A 171 10.91 -6.93 -7.93
CA GLN A 171 11.62 -5.69 -8.19
C GLN A 171 12.89 -5.91 -9.04
N GLY A 172 13.66 -6.94 -8.73
CA GLY A 172 14.88 -7.32 -9.44
C GLY A 172 14.65 -8.06 -10.76
N ARG A 173 13.39 -8.27 -11.18
CA ARG A 173 13.01 -9.01 -12.39
C ARG A 173 13.56 -10.44 -12.46
N THR A 174 13.85 -11.04 -11.31
CA THR A 174 14.32 -12.44 -11.24
C THR A 174 13.16 -13.44 -11.21
N ALA A 175 11.95 -12.98 -10.87
CA ALA A 175 10.73 -13.76 -10.97
C ALA A 175 10.38 -14.05 -12.43
N LYS A 176 10.42 -15.33 -12.82
CA LYS A 176 9.94 -15.78 -14.14
C LYS A 176 8.42 -15.82 -14.14
N LYS A 177 7.81 -15.21 -15.15
CA LYS A 177 6.36 -15.10 -15.30
C LYS A 177 5.99 -15.36 -16.75
N THR A 178 4.97 -16.17 -16.97
CA THR A 178 4.43 -16.44 -18.29
C THR A 178 3.00 -15.93 -18.34
N TYR A 179 2.70 -15.11 -19.36
CA TYR A 179 1.36 -14.61 -19.62
C TYR A 179 0.88 -15.22 -20.92
N TRP A 180 -0.32 -15.81 -20.89
CA TRP A 180 -1.02 -16.23 -22.09
C TRP A 180 -2.01 -15.13 -22.47
N ALA A 181 -1.94 -14.71 -23.73
CA ALA A 181 -2.82 -13.69 -24.28
C ALA A 181 -3.29 -14.14 -25.67
N LEU A 182 -4.54 -13.84 -25.97
CA LEU A 182 -5.07 -13.93 -27.33
C LEU A 182 -4.97 -12.53 -27.95
N CYS A 183 -4.23 -12.43 -29.05
CA CYS A 183 -3.97 -11.15 -29.72
C CYS A 183 -4.76 -11.06 -31.03
N LEU A 184 -5.17 -9.85 -31.39
CA LEU A 184 -5.67 -9.56 -32.73
C LEU A 184 -4.49 -9.45 -33.70
N GLY A 185 -4.44 -10.35 -34.68
CA GLY A 185 -3.37 -10.44 -35.68
C GLY A 185 -2.17 -11.28 -35.22
N VAL A 186 -1.18 -11.41 -36.12
CA VAL A 186 0.06 -12.17 -35.90
C VAL A 186 1.24 -11.19 -35.82
N PRO A 187 1.98 -11.14 -34.68
CA PRO A 187 3.19 -10.33 -34.56
C PRO A 187 4.25 -10.76 -35.59
N ARG A 188 5.02 -9.79 -36.11
CA ARG A 188 6.16 -10.06 -37.00
C ARG A 188 7.44 -10.31 -36.22
#